data_AF-A0A968BTA4-F1
#
_entry.id   AF-A0A968BTA4-F1
#
_cell.length_a   1.000
_cell.length_b   1.000
_cell.length_c   1.000
_cell.angle_alpha   90.00
_cell.angle_beta   90.00
_cell.angle_gamma   90.00
#
_symmetry.space_group_name_H-M   'P 1'
#
loop_
_entity.id
_entity.type
_entity.pdbx_description
1 polymer ?
#
loop_
_entity_poly.entity_id
_entity_poly.type
_entity_poly.pdbx_seq_one_letter_code
_entity_poly.pdbx_strand_id
1 'polypeptide(L)'
;GLGQLLKTIYMVRDSLNPRLVIAGVVLTMYDARTNLSKQVVEEIRRYFPAYVFKTVIPRTVRLSEAPSYGETILRYAPASVGALAYQALAGELVQRNQTESAGG
;
A
#
# COMPACT_ATOMS: atom_id res chain seq x y z
N GLY A 1 -2.58 -15.31 8.73
CA GLY A 1 -1.54 -14.35 8.28
C GLY A 1 -1.80 -12.96 8.82
N LEU A 2 -2.68 -12.19 8.20
CA LEU A 2 -2.95 -10.79 8.55
C LEU A 2 -3.40 -10.56 10.00
N GLY A 3 -4.29 -11.41 10.53
CA GLY A 3 -4.73 -11.30 11.93
C GLY A 3 -3.57 -11.42 12.94
N GLN A 4 -2.57 -12.26 12.65
CA GLN A 4 -1.38 -12.39 13.49
C GLN A 4 -0.48 -11.14 13.42
N LEU A 5 -0.36 -10.53 12.24
CA LEU A 5 0.36 -9.27 12.08
C LEU A 5 -0.30 -8.15 12.89
N LEU A 6 -1.62 -8.01 12.81
CA LEU A 6 -2.37 -7.00 13.58
C LEU A 6 -2.22 -7.22 15.08
N LYS A 7 -2.32 -8.47 15.55
CA LYS A 7 -2.06 -8.80 16.95
C LYS A 7 -0.66 -8.35 17.38
N THR A 8 0.33 -8.57 16.53
CA THR A 8 1.72 -8.14 16.81
C THR A 8 1.84 -6.63 16.88
N ILE A 9 1.21 -5.89 15.94
CA ILE A 9 1.17 -4.43 15.96
C ILE A 9 0.53 -3.91 17.25
N TYR A 10 -0.59 -4.49 17.68
CA TYR A 10 -1.26 -4.08 18.92
C TYR A 10 -0.42 -4.38 20.16
N MET A 11 0.24 -5.53 20.24
CA MET A 11 1.16 -5.82 21.35
C MET A 11 2.30 -4.80 21.44
N VAL A 12 2.91 -4.42 20.31
CA VAL A 12 3.97 -3.39 20.29
C VAL A 12 3.41 -2.02 20.68
N ARG A 13 2.22 -1.66 20.21
CA ARG A 13 1.58 -0.40 20.60
C ARG A 13 1.35 -0.33 22.10
N ASP A 14 0.81 -1.39 22.68
CA ASP A 14 0.39 -1.41 24.07
C ASP A 14 1.58 -1.54 25.05
N SER A 15 2.69 -2.14 24.62
CA SER A 15 3.87 -2.39 25.48
C SER A 15 5.06 -1.46 25.25
N LEU A 16 5.24 -0.89 24.05
CA LEU A 16 6.47 -0.18 23.67
C LEU A 16 6.23 1.21 23.08
N ASN A 17 5.21 1.38 22.23
CA ASN A 17 4.94 2.66 21.57
C ASN A 17 3.44 2.96 21.47
N PRO A 18 2.84 3.59 22.49
CA PRO A 18 1.42 3.92 22.48
C PRO A 18 0.98 4.83 21.33
N ARG A 19 1.91 5.54 20.69
CA ARG A 19 1.64 6.40 19.53
C ARG A 19 1.67 5.66 18.18
N LEU A 20 1.92 4.35 18.18
CA LEU A 20 1.94 3.55 16.96
C LEU A 20 0.52 3.46 16.37
N VAL A 21 0.39 3.95 15.15
CA VAL A 21 -0.86 3.92 14.38
C VAL A 21 -0.65 3.22 13.04
N ILE A 22 -1.73 2.60 12.52
CA ILE A 22 -1.73 2.01 11.18
C ILE A 22 -2.13 3.12 10.20
N ALA A 23 -1.16 3.65 9.46
CA ALA A 23 -1.39 4.67 8.44
C ALA A 23 -2.23 4.18 7.25
N GLY A 24 -2.19 2.87 6.97
CA GLY A 24 -3.04 2.23 5.99
C GLY A 24 -2.47 0.94 5.42
N VAL A 25 -3.21 0.34 4.48
CA VAL A 25 -2.87 -0.92 3.82
C VAL A 25 -2.71 -0.69 2.33
N VAL A 26 -1.52 -0.96 1.79
CA VAL A 26 -1.23 -0.86 0.36
C VAL A 26 -1.28 -2.25 -0.26
N LEU A 27 -2.07 -2.41 -1.31
CA LEU A 27 -2.16 -3.65 -2.07
C LEU A 27 -1.10 -3.62 -3.18
N THR A 28 -0.14 -4.54 -3.14
CA THR A 28 1.00 -4.59 -4.06
C THR A 28 1.06 -5.87 -4.89
N MET A 29 1.85 -5.85 -5.97
CA MET A 29 2.04 -6.97 -6.89
C MET A 29 0.72 -7.53 -7.45
N TYR A 30 -0.31 -6.69 -7.54
CA TYR A 30 -1.64 -7.09 -7.97
C TYR A 30 -1.62 -7.58 -9.42
N ASP A 31 -2.19 -8.76 -9.65
CA ASP A 31 -2.36 -9.34 -10.98
C ASP A 31 -3.85 -9.51 -11.31
N ALA A 32 -4.38 -8.58 -12.11
CA ALA A 32 -5.77 -8.54 -12.53
C ALA A 32 -6.23 -9.79 -13.33
N ARG A 33 -5.28 -10.59 -13.83
CA ARG A 33 -5.57 -11.82 -14.59
C ARG A 33 -5.93 -12.99 -13.69
N THR A 34 -5.64 -12.90 -12.39
CA THR A 34 -5.85 -14.01 -11.44
C THR A 34 -7.07 -13.75 -10.55
N ASN A 35 -7.95 -14.76 -10.43
CA ASN A 35 -9.11 -14.68 -9.53
C ASN A 35 -8.68 -14.57 -8.07
N LEU A 36 -7.58 -15.21 -7.69
CA LEU A 36 -7.03 -15.13 -6.34
C LEU A 36 -6.68 -13.68 -5.96
N SER A 37 -6.01 -12.93 -6.84
CA SER A 37 -5.69 -11.52 -6.55
C SER A 37 -6.96 -10.69 -6.35
N LYS A 38 -8.02 -10.93 -7.14
CA LYS A 38 -9.30 -10.22 -6.97
C LYS A 38 -9.95 -10.55 -5.64
N GLN A 39 -10.04 -11.83 -5.29
CA GLN A 39 -10.62 -12.30 -4.01
C GLN A 39 -9.89 -11.71 -2.81
N VAL A 40 -8.54 -11.72 -2.82
CA VAL A 40 -7.74 -11.14 -1.73
C VAL A 40 -7.99 -9.63 -1.61
N VAL A 41 -8.06 -8.89 -2.71
CA VAL A 41 -8.35 -7.44 -2.68
C VAL A 41 -9.74 -7.17 -2.11
N GLU A 42 -10.76 -7.93 -2.54
CA GLU A 42 -12.12 -7.80 -2.04
C GLU A 42 -12.21 -8.10 -0.54
N GLU A 43 -11.55 -9.17 -0.08
CA GLU A 43 -11.50 -9.55 1.32
C GLU A 43 -10.86 -8.46 2.18
N ILE A 44 -9.71 -7.94 1.77
CA ILE A 44 -8.99 -6.88 2.50
C ILE A 44 -9.82 -5.59 2.56
N ARG A 45 -10.48 -5.21 1.45
CA ARG A 45 -11.36 -4.04 1.41
C ARG A 45 -12.60 -4.22 2.31
N ARG A 46 -13.12 -5.44 2.44
CA ARG A 46 -14.24 -5.75 3.34
C ARG A 46 -13.84 -5.65 4.81
N TYR A 47 -12.68 -6.16 5.20
CA TYR A 47 -12.24 -6.18 6.59
C TYR A 47 -11.63 -4.85 7.07
N PHE A 48 -10.99 -4.07 6.19
CA PHE A 48 -10.25 -2.86 6.57
C PHE A 48 -10.62 -1.60 5.76
N PRO A 49 -11.91 -1.33 5.46
CA PRO A 49 -12.30 -0.35 4.44
C PRO A 49 -11.72 1.06 4.66
N ALA A 50 -11.57 1.50 5.92
CA ALA A 50 -11.02 2.81 6.25
C ALA A 50 -9.48 2.90 6.08
N TYR A 51 -8.76 1.78 6.14
CA TYR A 51 -7.30 1.76 6.12
C TYR A 51 -6.73 1.44 4.74
N VAL A 52 -7.46 0.75 3.86
CA VAL A 52 -6.93 0.36 2.53
C VAL A 52 -6.78 1.59 1.63
N PHE A 53 -5.61 1.73 1.00
CA PHE A 53 -5.40 2.69 -0.08
C PHE A 53 -6.27 2.34 -1.29
N LYS A 54 -6.89 3.34 -1.91
CA LYS A 54 -7.63 3.18 -3.17
C LYS A 54 -6.66 2.74 -4.26
N THR A 55 -5.46 3.30 -4.24
CA THR A 55 -4.38 2.97 -5.17
C THR A 55 -3.85 1.56 -4.92
N VAL A 56 -3.70 0.79 -6.00
CA VAL A 56 -3.12 -0.56 -6.01
C VAL A 56 -1.84 -0.52 -6.84
N ILE A 57 -0.77 -1.15 -6.36
CA ILE A 57 0.48 -1.29 -7.12
C ILE A 57 0.42 -2.57 -7.96
N PRO A 58 0.29 -2.48 -9.29
CA PRO A 58 0.19 -3.64 -10.15
C PRO A 58 1.55 -4.31 -10.34
N ARG A 59 1.53 -5.63 -10.59
CA ARG A 59 2.71 -6.33 -11.10
C ARG A 59 2.91 -5.95 -12.57
N THR A 60 4.05 -5.33 -12.90
CA THR A 60 4.40 -4.98 -14.29
C THR A 60 5.84 -5.36 -14.58
N VAL A 61 6.16 -5.65 -15.85
CA VAL A 61 7.53 -6.02 -16.27
C VAL A 61 8.52 -4.92 -15.90
N ARG A 62 8.24 -3.67 -16.29
CA ARG A 62 9.11 -2.52 -16.02
C ARG A 62 9.34 -2.27 -14.53
N LEU A 63 8.32 -2.46 -13.68
CA LEU A 63 8.48 -2.33 -12.22
C LEU A 63 9.38 -3.43 -11.64
N SER A 64 9.30 -4.65 -12.18
CA SER A 64 10.16 -5.77 -11.76
C SER A 64 11.61 -5.63 -12.25
N GLU A 65 11.84 -4.96 -13.38
CA GLU A 65 13.18 -4.74 -13.95
C GLU A 65 13.95 -3.60 -13.26
N ALA A 66 13.26 -2.53 -12.84
CA ALA A 66 13.89 -1.33 -12.29
C ALA A 66 14.95 -1.61 -11.20
N PRO A 67 14.74 -2.53 -10.22
CA PRO A 67 15.75 -2.89 -9.24
C PRO A 67 17.06 -3.44 -9.85
N SER A 68 16.97 -4.23 -10.93
CA SER A 68 18.14 -4.80 -11.61
C SER A 68 19.01 -3.73 -12.30
N TYR A 69 18.43 -2.58 -12.63
CA TYR A 69 19.15 -1.42 -13.17
C TYR A 69 19.61 -0.45 -12.07
N GLY A 70 19.32 -0.73 -10.79
CA GLY A 70 19.69 0.15 -9.68
C GLY A 70 18.94 1.48 -9.67
N GLU A 71 17.80 1.57 -10.37
CA GLU A 71 17.00 2.78 -10.48
C GLU A 71 15.61 2.59 -9.85
N THR A 72 15.01 3.67 -9.37
CA THR A 72 13.60 3.64 -8.96
C THR A 72 12.71 3.53 -10.20
N ILE A 73 11.49 3.00 -10.04
CA ILE A 73 10.54 2.95 -11.17
C ILE A 73 10.22 4.33 -11.75
N LEU A 74 10.29 5.38 -10.92
CA LEU A 74 10.08 6.77 -11.32
C LEU A 74 11.18 7.28 -12.26
N ARG A 75 12.39 6.73 -12.18
CA ARG A 75 13.53 7.09 -13.04
C ARG A 75 13.67 6.15 -14.22
N TYR A 76 13.59 4.84 -13.98
CA TYR A 76 13.74 3.81 -15.01
C TYR A 76 12.63 3.89 -16.08
N ALA A 77 11.38 4.05 -15.65
CA ALA A 77 10.24 4.13 -16.56
C ALA A 77 9.14 5.06 -16.02
N PRO A 78 9.36 6.39 -16.03
CA PRO A 78 8.47 7.39 -15.43
C PRO A 78 7.02 7.35 -15.95
N ALA A 79 6.83 7.00 -17.22
CA ALA A 79 5.51 6.91 -17.85
C ALA A 79 4.87 5.51 -17.71
N SER A 80 5.51 4.57 -17.00
CA SER A 80 4.97 3.22 -16.82
C SER A 80 3.78 3.22 -15.86
N VAL A 81 2.90 2.23 -16.02
CA VAL A 81 1.76 2.02 -15.10
C VAL A 81 2.23 1.87 -13.65
N GLY A 82 3.37 1.22 -13.42
CA GLY A 82 3.97 1.10 -12.08
C GLY A 82 4.39 2.45 -11.49
N ALA A 83 5.08 3.29 -12.28
CA ALA A 83 5.47 4.63 -11.84
C ALA A 83 4.26 5.51 -11.52
N LEU A 84 3.27 5.54 -12.41
CA LEU A 84 2.03 6.29 -12.20
C LEU A 84 1.26 5.82 -10.96
N ALA A 85 1.24 4.50 -10.70
CA ALA A 85 0.61 3.96 -9.49
C ALA A 85 1.33 4.40 -8.21
N TYR A 86 2.68 4.44 -8.20
CA TYR A 86 3.42 4.97 -7.05
C TYR A 86 3.21 6.47 -6.85
N GLN A 87 3.10 7.25 -7.93
CA GLN A 87 2.77 8.68 -7.83
C GLN A 87 1.36 8.91 -7.25
N ALA A 88 0.38 8.14 -7.72
CA ALA A 88 -0.99 8.20 -7.19
C ALA A 88 -1.04 7.81 -5.70
N LEU A 89 -0.31 6.76 -5.31
CA LEU A 89 -0.21 6.33 -3.92
C LEU A 89 0.42 7.41 -3.04
N ALA A 90 1.48 8.07 -3.51
CA ALA A 90 2.11 9.18 -2.81
C ALA A 90 1.13 10.34 -2.60
N GLY A 91 0.35 10.69 -3.63
CA GLY A 91 -0.71 11.69 -3.52
C GLY A 91 -1.78 11.32 -2.50
N GLU A 92 -2.24 10.07 -2.51
CA GLU A 92 -3.23 9.58 -1.54
C GLU A 92 -2.70 9.61 -0.10
N LEU A 93 -1.43 9.26 0.10
CA LEU A 93 -0.78 9.32 1.42
C LEU A 93 -0.70 10.76 1.96
N VAL A 94 -0.26 11.71 1.13
CA VAL A 94 -0.18 13.12 1.53
C VAL A 94 -1.56 13.66 1.89
N GLN A 95 -2.59 13.33 1.10
CA GLN A 95 -3.96 13.76 1.35
C GLN A 95 -4.53 13.22 2.68
N ARG A 96 -4.23 11.97 3.02
CA ARG A 96 -4.65 11.37 4.31
C ARG A 96 -4.00 12.07 5.49
N ASN A 97 -2.69 12.29 5.44
CA ASN A 97 -1.96 12.94 6.53
C ASN A 97 -2.42 14.40 6.76
N GLN A 98 -2.79 15.12 5.70
CA GLN A 98 -3.35 16.46 5.82
C GLN A 98 -4.73 16.46 6.49
N THR A 99 -5.58 15.50 6.14
CA THR A 99 -6.91 15.34 6.77
C THR A 99 -6.80 15.03 8.25
N GLU A 100 -5.85 14.17 8.66
CA GLU A 100 -5.60 13.87 10.08
C GLU A 100 -5.05 15.07 10.85
N SER A 101 -4.24 15.92 10.21
CA SER A 101 -3.67 17.12 10.83
C SER A 101 -4.66 18.28 10.96
N ALA A 102 -5.73 18.31 10.14
CA ALA A 102 -6.75 19.36 10.14
C ALA A 102 -7.95 19.06 11.07
N GLY A 103 -8.00 17.86 11.64
CA GLY A 103 -9.07 17.40 12.54
C GLY A 103 -8.66 17.23 14.00
N GLY A 104 -7.49 17.75 14.39
CA GLY A 104 -6.94 17.72 15.75
C GLY A 104 -7.01 19.07 16.45
#